data_AF-A0A7X8ICM1-F1
#
_entry.id   AF-A0A7X8ICM1-F1
#
_cell.length_a   1.000
_cell.length_b   1.000
_cell.length_c   1.000
_cell.angle_alpha   90.00
_cell.angle_beta   90.00
_cell.angle_gamma   90.00
#
_symmetry.space_group_name_H-M   'P 1'
#
loop_
_entity.id
_entity.type
_entity.pdbx_description
1 polymer ?
#
loop_
_entity_poly.entity_id
_entity_poly.type
_entity_poly.pdbx_seq_one_letter_code
_entity_poly.pdbx_strand_id
1 'polypeptide(L)'
;MNNNEFGGEIPDIRIEKYRDIQADPTRSREGPIRFIGKDYTGKVHADAYSGYDELFRVSKATEVGCNAHARRKFEYALDSDPVRAARMLVLWGRLYAIEKRAKDEGYTDEQLLAARQAEAVPIFDESWAALTEYKDQVLPKSPMGKAIGYAMNQWEALKWYTGDPQLSVDNNVAERMLRMVVIGRKNYLFAGSEAGAERAAIIYSLVASCKWHGHDPFAYFNDVLKKVTTWPASKIDDLLPANWTPPPKSTAPKLNPLPDQVA
;
A
#
# COMPACT_ATOMS: atom_id res chain seq x y z
N MET A 1 22.62 -5.31 -29.11
CA MET A 1 23.04 -4.04 -28.46
C MET A 1 22.56 -4.13 -27.02
N ASN A 2 23.50 -3.98 -26.08
CA ASN A 2 23.36 -4.28 -24.66
C ASN A 2 22.42 -3.30 -23.96
N ASN A 3 21.36 -3.78 -23.31
CA ASN A 3 20.57 -3.00 -22.36
C ASN A 3 20.80 -3.59 -20.96
N ASN A 4 21.89 -3.18 -20.34
CA ASN A 4 22.12 -3.35 -18.91
C ASN A 4 22.49 -1.98 -18.34
N GLU A 5 21.50 -1.09 -18.23
CA GLU A 5 21.64 0.28 -17.69
C GLU A 5 20.91 0.45 -16.35
N PHE A 6 20.93 -0.58 -15.50
CA PHE A 6 20.52 -0.45 -14.09
C PHE A 6 21.66 -0.89 -13.16
N GLY A 7 22.86 -0.37 -13.42
CA GLY A 7 24.03 -0.50 -12.56
C GLY A 7 24.04 0.61 -11.50
N GLY A 8 23.27 0.43 -10.44
CA GLY A 8 23.40 1.20 -9.20
C GLY A 8 23.43 0.21 -8.04
N GLU A 9 24.43 0.30 -7.17
CA GLU A 9 24.42 -0.42 -5.89
C GLU A 9 23.11 -0.12 -5.17
N ILE A 10 22.36 -1.17 -4.80
CA ILE A 10 21.17 -1.04 -3.98
C ILE A 10 21.64 -0.54 -2.61
N PRO A 11 21.34 0.71 -2.22
CA PRO A 11 21.75 1.21 -0.91
C PRO A 11 21.07 0.35 0.16
N ASP A 12 21.79 0.10 1.25
CA ASP A 12 21.31 -0.63 2.42
C ASP A 12 19.98 -0.05 2.89
N ILE A 13 18.88 -0.70 2.48
CA ILE A 13 17.53 -0.24 2.79
C ILE A 13 17.36 -0.49 4.28
N ARG A 14 17.46 0.59 5.06
CA ARG A 14 17.00 0.61 6.44
C ARG A 14 15.48 0.39 6.40
N ILE A 15 15.05 -0.87 6.40
CA ILE A 15 13.63 -1.22 6.54
C ILE A 15 13.19 -0.66 7.88
N GLU A 16 12.50 0.47 7.87
CA GLU A 16 11.81 0.93 9.07
C GLU A 16 10.84 -0.18 9.48
N LYS A 17 11.11 -0.80 10.63
CA LYS A 17 10.33 -1.95 11.15
C LYS A 17 8.97 -1.52 11.69
N TYR A 18 8.40 -0.43 11.22
CA TYR A 18 7.13 0.11 11.69
C TYR A 18 6.33 0.69 10.54
N ARG A 19 5.03 0.83 10.77
CA ARG A 19 4.10 1.47 9.86
C ARG A 19 3.69 2.80 10.48
N ASP A 20 4.03 3.89 9.79
CA ASP A 20 3.62 5.24 10.21
C ASP A 20 2.40 5.72 9.42
N ILE A 21 1.49 6.39 10.12
CA ILE A 21 0.29 7.03 9.63
C ILE A 21 0.32 8.44 10.17
N GLN A 22 0.43 9.43 9.27
CA GLN A 22 0.39 10.84 9.64
C GLN A 22 -0.93 11.48 9.23
N ALA A 23 -1.41 12.40 10.07
CA ALA A 23 -2.55 13.23 9.77
C ALA A 23 -2.06 14.60 9.27
N ASP A 24 -2.50 15.00 8.08
CA ASP A 24 -2.37 16.38 7.62
C ASP A 24 -3.74 17.07 7.74
N PRO A 25 -3.82 18.27 8.35
CA PRO A 25 -5.07 19.01 8.48
C PRO A 25 -5.64 19.44 7.12
N THR A 26 -4.84 19.40 6.06
CA THR A 26 -5.20 19.81 4.72
C THR A 26 -5.05 18.67 3.70
N ARG A 27 -5.75 18.79 2.58
CA ARG A 27 -5.46 17.99 1.36
C ARG A 27 -4.47 18.69 0.43
N SER A 28 -3.64 19.58 0.99
CA SER A 28 -2.68 20.37 0.23
C SER A 28 -1.64 19.48 -0.43
N ARG A 29 -1.14 19.91 -1.59
CA ARG A 29 -0.01 19.30 -2.28
C ARG A 29 1.30 19.36 -1.47
N GLU A 30 1.35 20.22 -0.46
CA GLU A 30 2.51 20.35 0.42
C GLU A 30 2.67 19.21 1.43
N GLY A 31 1.57 18.55 1.82
CA GLY A 31 1.61 17.50 2.84
C GLY A 31 2.57 16.36 2.48
N PRO A 32 2.44 15.75 1.29
CA PRO A 32 3.37 14.70 0.83
C PRO A 32 4.83 15.18 0.78
N ILE A 33 5.07 16.43 0.37
CA ILE A 33 6.42 17.01 0.26
C ILE A 33 7.04 17.22 1.65
N ARG A 34 6.26 17.68 2.63
CA ARG A 34 6.73 17.82 4.02
C ARG A 34 7.07 16.47 4.64
N PHE A 35 6.26 15.44 4.36
CA PHE A 35 6.45 14.12 4.94
C PHE A 35 7.62 13.36 4.32
N ILE A 36 7.66 13.26 2.99
CA ILE A 36 8.68 12.47 2.29
C ILE A 36 9.99 13.25 2.15
N GLY A 37 9.91 14.58 2.03
CA GLY A 37 11.05 15.44 1.76
C GLY A 37 11.42 15.48 0.27
N LYS A 38 12.01 16.60 -0.15
CA LYS A 38 12.41 16.81 -1.56
C LYS A 38 13.64 15.98 -1.97
N ASP A 39 14.48 15.65 -0.99
CA ASP A 39 15.73 14.91 -1.22
C ASP A 39 15.56 13.39 -1.21
N TYR A 40 14.35 12.88 -0.95
CA TYR A 40 14.08 11.45 -1.01
C TYR A 40 14.26 10.94 -2.45
N THR A 41 15.10 9.92 -2.61
CA THR A 41 15.44 9.29 -3.89
C THR A 41 14.82 7.91 -4.07
N GLY A 42 14.08 7.43 -3.06
CA GLY A 42 13.47 6.11 -3.09
C GLY A 42 12.18 6.07 -3.92
N LYS A 43 11.51 4.92 -3.87
CA LYS A 43 10.27 4.66 -4.60
C LYS A 43 9.06 5.01 -3.75
N VAL A 44 8.04 5.62 -4.36
CA VAL A 44 6.78 5.98 -3.70
C VAL A 44 5.63 5.38 -4.50
N HIS A 45 4.89 4.47 -3.88
CA HIS A 45 3.76 3.79 -4.51
C HIS A 45 2.45 4.54 -4.27
N ALA A 46 1.88 5.14 -5.31
CA ALA A 46 0.71 6.01 -5.24
C ALA A 46 -0.44 5.53 -6.16
N ASP A 47 -1.65 6.00 -5.87
CA ASP A 47 -2.87 5.79 -6.67
C ASP A 47 -3.03 6.81 -7.82
N ALA A 48 -1.98 7.59 -8.09
CA ALA A 48 -1.98 8.74 -9.00
C ALA A 48 -3.04 9.80 -8.65
N TYR A 49 -3.34 9.99 -7.36
CA TYR A 49 -4.05 11.18 -6.90
C TYR A 49 -3.23 12.42 -7.23
N SER A 50 -3.85 13.40 -7.92
CA SER A 50 -3.18 14.62 -8.40
C SER A 50 -2.61 15.54 -7.30
N GLY A 51 -2.87 15.22 -6.03
CA GLY A 51 -2.18 15.82 -4.90
C GLY A 51 -0.70 15.44 -4.81
N TYR A 52 -0.29 14.32 -5.43
CA TYR A 52 1.08 13.83 -5.43
C TYR A 52 1.91 14.31 -6.64
N ASP A 53 1.29 14.82 -7.70
CA ASP A 53 1.98 15.29 -8.90
C ASP A 53 3.11 16.30 -8.56
N GLU A 54 2.85 17.19 -7.60
CA GLU A 54 3.83 18.17 -7.16
C GLU A 54 5.04 17.51 -6.48
N LEU A 55 4.81 16.46 -5.67
CA LEU A 55 5.89 15.71 -5.03
C LEU A 55 6.83 15.12 -6.08
N PHE A 56 6.29 14.44 -7.09
CA PHE A 56 7.10 13.84 -8.15
C PHE A 56 7.77 14.86 -9.07
N ARG A 57 7.19 16.07 -9.18
CA ARG A 57 7.79 17.18 -9.91
C ARG A 57 9.00 17.79 -9.17
N VAL A 58 8.94 17.92 -7.85
CA VAL A 58 9.94 18.68 -7.06
C VAL A 58 10.90 17.83 -6.27
N SER A 59 10.63 16.53 -6.12
CA SER A 59 11.50 15.58 -5.43
C SER A 59 12.26 14.70 -6.42
N LYS A 60 13.23 13.94 -5.89
CA LYS A 60 13.93 12.89 -6.63
C LYS A 60 13.25 11.52 -6.49
N ALA A 61 12.03 11.49 -5.95
CA ALA A 61 11.31 10.25 -5.71
C ALA A 61 10.89 9.61 -7.03
N THR A 62 10.97 8.28 -7.10
CA THR A 62 10.46 7.52 -8.23
C THR A 62 9.00 7.16 -8.01
N GLU A 63 8.11 7.56 -8.91
CA GLU A 63 6.70 7.19 -8.86
C GLU A 63 6.50 5.73 -9.27
N VAL A 64 5.79 4.98 -8.42
CA VAL A 64 5.29 3.64 -8.71
C VAL A 64 3.76 3.71 -8.72
N GLY A 65 3.17 3.35 -9.86
CA GLY A 65 1.74 3.47 -10.12
C GLY A 65 0.96 2.24 -9.68
N CYS A 66 -0.26 2.46 -9.20
CA CYS A 66 -1.14 1.38 -8.78
C CYS A 66 -1.95 0.79 -9.95
N ASN A 67 -1.65 -0.46 -10.33
CA ASN A 67 -2.38 -1.14 -11.42
C ASN A 67 -3.85 -1.44 -11.08
N ALA A 68 -4.23 -1.50 -9.81
CA ALA A 68 -5.63 -1.68 -9.42
C ALA A 68 -6.49 -0.48 -9.85
N HIS A 69 -5.95 0.73 -9.80
CA HIS A 69 -6.64 1.94 -10.24
C HIS A 69 -6.78 2.00 -11.75
N ALA A 70 -5.72 1.68 -12.49
CA ALA A 70 -5.78 1.56 -13.94
C ALA A 70 -6.85 0.54 -14.36
N ARG A 71 -6.83 -0.66 -13.78
CA ARG A 71 -7.82 -1.72 -14.02
C ARG A 71 -9.25 -1.26 -13.75
N ARG A 72 -9.50 -0.60 -12.61
CA ARG A 72 -10.83 -0.11 -12.22
C ARG A 72 -11.41 0.90 -13.22
N LYS A 73 -10.57 1.71 -13.87
CA LYS A 73 -11.05 2.63 -14.93
C LYS A 73 -11.62 1.86 -16.12
N PHE A 74 -11.00 0.73 -16.51
CA PHE A 74 -11.55 -0.14 -17.54
C PHE A 74 -12.79 -0.89 -17.08
N GLU A 75 -12.89 -1.25 -15.79
CA GLU A 75 -14.15 -1.80 -15.24
C GLU A 75 -15.31 -0.81 -15.40
N TYR A 76 -15.09 0.48 -15.12
CA TYR A 76 -16.11 1.51 -15.35
C TYR A 76 -16.42 1.76 -16.84
N ALA A 77 -15.51 1.40 -17.74
CA ALA A 77 -15.74 1.53 -19.17
C ALA A 77 -16.61 0.39 -19.74
N LEU A 78 -16.73 -0.75 -19.05
CA LEU A 78 -17.48 -1.93 -19.53
C LEU A 78 -18.92 -1.61 -19.90
N ASP A 79 -19.59 -0.76 -19.12
CA ASP A 79 -21.00 -0.42 -19.34
C ASP A 79 -21.24 0.33 -20.67
N SER A 80 -20.20 0.96 -21.22
CA SER A 80 -20.29 1.83 -22.40
C SER A 80 -19.46 1.36 -23.61
N ASP A 81 -18.39 0.59 -23.39
CA ASP A 81 -17.53 0.02 -24.43
C ASP A 81 -17.04 -1.37 -24.00
N PRO A 82 -17.93 -2.37 -23.95
CA PRO A 82 -17.65 -3.67 -23.35
C PRO A 82 -16.55 -4.44 -24.08
N VAL A 83 -16.44 -4.30 -25.41
CA VAL A 83 -15.48 -5.06 -26.21
C VAL A 83 -14.05 -4.62 -25.91
N ARG A 84 -13.77 -3.32 -26.02
CA ARG A 84 -12.41 -2.82 -25.76
C ARG A 84 -12.08 -2.90 -24.28
N ALA A 85 -13.03 -2.58 -23.39
CA ALA A 85 -12.81 -2.64 -21.95
C ALA A 85 -12.51 -4.07 -21.48
N ALA A 86 -13.24 -5.07 -21.96
CA ALA A 86 -12.97 -6.48 -21.64
C ALA A 86 -11.57 -6.92 -22.09
N ARG A 87 -11.11 -6.52 -23.29
CA ARG A 87 -9.74 -6.82 -23.75
C ARG A 87 -8.71 -6.26 -22.77
N MET A 88 -8.85 -4.99 -22.37
CA MET A 88 -7.93 -4.38 -21.40
C MET A 88 -7.97 -5.07 -20.04
N LEU A 89 -9.16 -5.45 -19.56
CA LEU A 89 -9.31 -6.18 -18.29
C LEU A 89 -8.68 -7.58 -18.32
N VAL A 90 -8.72 -8.27 -19.46
CA VAL A 90 -8.01 -9.55 -19.64
C VAL A 90 -6.51 -9.35 -19.53
N LEU A 91 -5.95 -8.30 -20.15
CA LEU A 91 -4.52 -8.00 -20.07
C LEU A 91 -4.08 -7.70 -18.63
N TRP A 92 -4.79 -6.83 -17.92
CA TRP A 92 -4.52 -6.59 -16.50
C TRP A 92 -4.72 -7.86 -15.67
N GLY A 93 -5.73 -8.67 -15.98
CA GLY A 93 -5.96 -9.97 -15.33
C GLY A 93 -4.77 -10.91 -15.45
N ARG A 94 -4.09 -10.94 -16.61
CA ARG A 94 -2.88 -11.73 -16.82
C ARG A 94 -1.71 -11.23 -15.95
N LEU A 95 -1.55 -9.91 -15.78
CA LEU A 95 -0.55 -9.36 -14.84
C LEU A 95 -0.79 -9.88 -13.41
N TYR A 96 -2.02 -9.81 -12.94
CA TYR A 96 -2.40 -10.31 -11.61
C TYR A 96 -2.25 -11.84 -11.47
N ALA A 97 -2.45 -12.60 -12.54
CA ALA A 97 -2.27 -14.04 -12.54
C ALA A 97 -0.80 -14.43 -12.29
N ILE A 98 0.16 -13.67 -12.85
CA ILE A 98 1.59 -13.88 -12.62
C ILE A 98 1.92 -13.69 -11.14
N GLU A 99 1.51 -12.57 -10.55
CA GLU A 99 1.74 -12.26 -9.14
C GLU A 99 1.10 -13.29 -8.20
N LYS A 100 -0.13 -13.72 -8.54
CA LYS A 100 -0.81 -14.77 -7.79
C LYS A 100 -0.07 -16.10 -7.86
N ARG A 101 0.35 -16.52 -9.06
CA ARG A 101 1.10 -17.75 -9.26
C ARG A 101 2.42 -17.73 -8.48
N ALA A 102 3.19 -16.64 -8.61
CA ALA A 102 4.44 -16.46 -7.89
C ALA A 102 4.26 -16.57 -6.36
N LYS A 103 3.18 -16.00 -5.82
CA LYS A 103 2.83 -16.13 -4.41
C LYS A 103 2.43 -17.55 -4.02
N ASP A 104 1.57 -18.19 -4.81
CA ASP A 104 1.03 -19.51 -4.51
C ASP A 104 2.13 -20.60 -4.58
N GLU A 105 3.11 -20.43 -5.48
CA GLU A 105 4.25 -21.34 -5.67
C GLU A 105 5.48 -20.98 -4.83
N GLY A 106 5.46 -19.83 -4.12
CA GLY A 106 6.53 -19.42 -3.22
C GLY A 106 7.82 -19.00 -3.94
N TYR A 107 7.70 -18.20 -5.01
CA TYR A 107 8.84 -17.72 -5.79
C TYR A 107 9.82 -16.91 -4.92
N THR A 108 11.12 -17.08 -5.19
CA THR A 108 12.14 -16.13 -4.72
C THR A 108 12.04 -14.80 -5.47
N ASP A 109 12.71 -13.78 -4.95
CA ASP A 109 12.80 -12.46 -5.59
C ASP A 109 13.35 -12.54 -7.02
N GLU A 110 14.36 -13.39 -7.26
CA GLU A 110 14.93 -13.61 -8.59
C GLU A 110 13.95 -14.31 -9.53
N GLN A 111 13.21 -15.31 -9.04
CA GLN A 111 12.19 -16.02 -9.82
C GLN A 111 11.02 -15.10 -10.19
N LEU A 112 10.59 -14.26 -9.24
CA LEU A 112 9.55 -13.25 -9.47
C LEU A 112 10.00 -12.23 -10.51
N LEU A 113 11.23 -11.72 -10.40
CA LEU A 113 11.77 -10.77 -11.37
C LEU A 113 11.89 -11.40 -12.76
N ALA A 114 12.40 -12.63 -12.85
CA ALA A 114 12.48 -13.36 -14.12
C ALA A 114 11.11 -13.56 -14.76
N ALA A 115 10.09 -13.94 -13.99
CA ALA A 115 8.72 -14.09 -14.49
C ALA A 115 8.10 -12.75 -14.92
N ARG A 116 8.33 -11.67 -14.16
CA ARG A 116 7.89 -10.32 -14.54
C ARG A 116 8.52 -9.88 -15.86
N GLN A 117 9.82 -10.09 -16.05
CA GLN A 117 10.50 -9.74 -17.29
C GLN A 117 10.05 -10.62 -18.47
N ALA A 118 9.87 -11.92 -18.26
CA ALA A 118 9.51 -12.85 -19.33
C ALA A 118 8.03 -12.78 -19.73
N GLU A 119 7.13 -12.46 -18.79
CA GLU A 119 5.68 -12.56 -19.00
C GLU A 119 4.97 -11.23 -18.83
N ALA A 120 5.26 -10.44 -17.78
CA ALA A 120 4.55 -9.18 -17.52
C ALA A 120 4.94 -8.07 -18.49
N VAL A 121 6.23 -7.95 -18.85
CA VAL A 121 6.70 -6.93 -19.81
C VAL A 121 6.04 -7.09 -21.19
N PRO A 122 5.98 -8.30 -21.80
CA PRO A 122 5.23 -8.48 -23.05
C PRO A 122 3.73 -8.15 -22.93
N ILE A 123 3.09 -8.41 -21.78
CA ILE A 123 1.68 -8.03 -21.56
C ILE A 123 1.53 -6.51 -21.54
N PHE A 124 2.50 -5.78 -20.95
CA PHE A 124 2.52 -4.33 -21.02
C PHE A 124 2.69 -3.86 -22.47
N ASP A 125 3.60 -4.44 -23.24
CA ASP A 125 3.80 -4.05 -24.64
C ASP A 125 2.52 -4.28 -25.49
N GLU A 126 1.85 -5.43 -25.29
CA GLU A 126 0.54 -5.72 -25.90
C GLU A 126 -0.52 -4.70 -25.48
N SER A 127 -0.54 -4.34 -24.19
CA SER A 127 -1.44 -3.34 -23.64
C SER A 127 -1.18 -1.95 -24.21
N TRP A 128 0.08 -1.55 -24.41
CA TRP A 128 0.44 -0.27 -25.04
C TRP A 128 -0.02 -0.18 -26.49
N ALA A 129 0.15 -1.28 -27.23
CA ALA A 129 -0.33 -1.37 -28.61
C ALA A 129 -1.85 -1.20 -28.68
N ALA A 130 -2.60 -1.88 -27.81
CA ALA A 130 -4.05 -1.72 -27.72
C ALA A 130 -4.48 -0.31 -27.31
N LEU A 131 -3.81 0.31 -26.33
CA LEU A 131 -4.08 1.69 -25.91
C LEU A 131 -3.86 2.68 -27.07
N THR A 132 -2.75 2.53 -27.79
CA THR A 132 -2.40 3.37 -28.94
C THR A 132 -3.39 3.22 -30.08
N GLU A 133 -3.87 2.00 -30.33
CA GLU A 133 -4.92 1.71 -31.30
C GLU A 133 -6.25 2.39 -30.90
N TYR A 134 -6.63 2.29 -29.62
CA TYR A 134 -7.95 2.73 -29.14
C TYR A 134 -8.07 4.22 -28.92
N LYS A 135 -6.97 4.93 -28.61
CA LYS A 135 -7.01 6.36 -28.25
C LYS A 135 -7.68 7.23 -29.32
N ASP A 136 -7.51 6.89 -30.60
CA ASP A 136 -8.05 7.67 -31.73
C ASP A 136 -9.48 7.21 -32.13
N GLN A 137 -10.00 6.16 -31.49
CA GLN A 137 -11.30 5.56 -31.79
C GLN A 137 -12.39 5.92 -30.76
N VAL A 138 -12.03 6.61 -29.68
CA VAL A 138 -12.95 6.93 -28.57
C VAL A 138 -12.94 8.42 -28.26
N LEU A 139 -14.07 8.94 -27.77
CA LEU A 139 -14.14 10.32 -27.31
C LEU A 139 -13.31 10.49 -26.02
N PRO A 140 -12.44 11.51 -25.89
CA PRO A 140 -11.58 11.67 -24.71
C PRO A 140 -12.33 11.75 -23.38
N LYS A 141 -13.56 12.28 -23.39
CA LYS A 141 -14.40 12.43 -22.17
C LYS A 141 -15.26 11.20 -21.85
N SER A 142 -15.32 10.21 -22.74
CA SER A 142 -16.02 8.94 -22.48
C SER A 142 -15.36 8.16 -21.33
N PRO A 143 -16.06 7.22 -20.66
CA PRO A 143 -15.44 6.35 -19.67
C PRO A 143 -14.19 5.65 -20.21
N MET A 144 -14.23 5.16 -21.45
CA MET A 144 -13.10 4.53 -22.10
C MET A 144 -11.95 5.51 -22.39
N GLY A 145 -12.26 6.69 -22.93
CA GLY A 145 -11.25 7.74 -23.18
C GLY A 145 -10.53 8.17 -21.90
N LYS A 146 -11.24 8.25 -20.77
CA LYS A 146 -10.65 8.52 -19.45
C LYS A 146 -9.76 7.37 -18.97
N ALA A 147 -10.15 6.12 -19.22
CA ALA A 147 -9.36 4.95 -18.84
C ALA A 147 -8.05 4.86 -19.62
N ILE A 148 -8.12 5.06 -20.96
CA ILE A 148 -6.94 5.11 -21.83
C ILE A 148 -6.03 6.27 -21.43
N GLY A 149 -6.58 7.48 -21.27
CA GLY A 149 -5.80 8.65 -20.87
C GLY A 149 -5.09 8.45 -19.53
N TYR A 150 -5.77 7.85 -18.55
CA TYR A 150 -5.14 7.50 -17.27
C TYR A 150 -3.98 6.52 -17.45
N ALA A 151 -4.21 5.39 -18.13
CA ALA A 151 -3.19 4.36 -18.31
C ALA A 151 -1.97 4.89 -19.08
N MET A 152 -2.18 5.68 -20.13
CA MET A 152 -1.10 6.26 -20.92
C MET A 152 -0.30 7.31 -20.15
N ASN A 153 -0.96 8.17 -19.37
CA ASN A 153 -0.27 9.19 -18.57
C ASN A 153 0.57 8.58 -17.44
N GLN A 154 0.15 7.42 -16.93
CA GLN A 154 0.77 6.74 -15.80
C GLN A 154 1.65 5.55 -16.22
N TRP A 155 1.94 5.43 -17.52
CA TRP A 155 2.47 4.20 -18.09
C TRP A 155 3.80 3.74 -17.47
N GLU A 156 4.76 4.65 -17.38
CA GLU A 156 6.07 4.35 -16.79
C GLU A 156 5.95 3.97 -15.30
N ALA A 157 5.11 4.70 -14.55
CA ALA A 157 4.84 4.40 -13.14
C ALA A 157 4.19 3.02 -12.98
N LEU A 158 3.24 2.65 -13.84
CA LEU A 158 2.54 1.36 -13.81
C LEU A 158 3.48 0.18 -14.12
N LYS A 159 4.49 0.38 -14.97
CA LYS A 159 5.47 -0.65 -15.36
C LYS A 159 6.56 -0.88 -14.31
N TRP A 160 6.84 0.10 -13.45
CA TRP A 160 7.98 0.07 -12.52
C TRP A 160 8.09 -1.19 -11.68
N TYR A 161 6.98 -1.76 -11.21
CA TYR A 161 7.00 -2.98 -10.38
C TYR A 161 7.63 -4.19 -11.10
N THR A 162 7.62 -4.21 -12.44
CA THR A 162 8.21 -5.31 -13.22
C THR A 162 9.72 -5.42 -13.05
N GLY A 163 10.40 -4.34 -12.62
CA GLY A 163 11.85 -4.28 -12.44
C GLY A 163 12.35 -4.41 -11.00
N ASP A 164 11.46 -4.54 -10.01
CA ASP A 164 11.84 -4.63 -8.61
C ASP A 164 10.94 -5.61 -7.83
N PRO A 165 11.47 -6.74 -7.32
CA PRO A 165 10.68 -7.73 -6.59
C PRO A 165 10.07 -7.21 -5.28
N GLN A 166 10.62 -6.13 -4.70
CA GLN A 166 10.06 -5.52 -3.48
C GLN A 166 8.79 -4.72 -3.75
N LEU A 167 8.55 -4.35 -5.02
CA LEU A 167 7.33 -3.65 -5.41
C LEU A 167 6.18 -4.64 -5.64
N SER A 168 5.02 -4.26 -5.13
CA SER A 168 3.74 -4.91 -5.44
C SER A 168 3.16 -4.33 -6.73
N VAL A 169 2.37 -5.14 -7.45
CA VAL A 169 1.61 -4.69 -8.64
C VAL A 169 0.62 -3.56 -8.32
N ASP A 170 0.16 -3.47 -7.08
CA ASP A 170 -0.73 -2.41 -6.58
C ASP A 170 -0.45 -2.01 -5.12
N ASN A 171 -0.99 -0.86 -4.73
CA ASN A 171 -0.88 -0.31 -3.38
C ASN A 171 -2.04 -0.72 -2.45
N ASN A 172 -2.82 -1.76 -2.79
CA ASN A 172 -4.03 -2.13 -2.04
C ASN A 172 -3.75 -2.45 -0.56
N VAL A 173 -2.51 -2.85 -0.22
CA VAL A 173 -2.09 -3.05 1.17
C VAL A 173 -2.19 -1.73 1.96
N ALA A 174 -1.66 -0.63 1.42
CA ALA A 174 -1.75 0.69 2.03
C ALA A 174 -3.20 1.16 2.11
N GLU A 175 -3.99 0.98 1.04
CA GLU A 175 -5.42 1.34 1.05
C GLU A 175 -6.22 0.58 2.12
N ARG A 176 -5.98 -0.73 2.25
CA ARG A 176 -6.64 -1.57 3.27
C ARG A 176 -6.32 -1.10 4.69
N MET A 177 -5.12 -0.56 4.92
CA MET A 177 -4.77 0.03 6.22
C MET A 177 -5.57 1.30 6.47
N LEU A 178 -5.62 2.21 5.48
CA LEU A 178 -6.39 3.46 5.59
C LEU A 178 -7.89 3.19 5.75
N ARG A 179 -8.41 2.07 5.24
CA ARG A 179 -9.80 1.65 5.45
C ARG A 179 -10.16 1.53 6.94
N MET A 180 -9.22 1.10 7.80
CA MET A 180 -9.47 1.07 9.25
C MET A 180 -9.72 2.48 9.81
N VAL A 181 -8.94 3.46 9.34
CA VAL A 181 -9.11 4.88 9.71
C VAL A 181 -10.47 5.40 9.25
N VAL A 182 -10.85 5.10 8.01
CA VAL A 182 -12.14 5.53 7.43
C VAL A 182 -13.33 4.93 8.18
N ILE A 183 -13.29 3.63 8.50
CA ILE A 183 -14.34 2.96 9.29
C ILE A 183 -14.40 3.54 10.69
N GLY A 184 -13.24 3.69 11.36
CA GLY A 184 -13.17 4.29 12.69
C GLY A 184 -13.81 5.67 12.72
N ARG A 185 -13.45 6.56 11.77
CA ARG A 185 -14.05 7.90 11.66
C ARG A 185 -15.57 7.86 11.53
N LYS A 186 -16.13 6.88 10.82
CA LYS A 186 -17.59 6.71 10.69
C LYS A 186 -18.25 6.28 12.01
N ASN A 187 -17.51 5.59 12.88
CA ASN A 187 -17.99 5.06 14.16
C ASN A 187 -17.71 6.00 15.35
N TYR A 188 -16.85 7.01 15.18
CA TYR A 188 -16.55 7.98 16.23
C TYR A 188 -17.66 9.03 16.28
N LEU A 189 -18.43 9.05 17.38
CA LEU A 189 -19.49 10.05 17.62
C LEU A 189 -18.97 11.49 17.56
N PHE A 190 -17.69 11.70 17.90
CA PHE A 190 -17.02 13.00 17.89
C PHE A 190 -15.63 12.83 17.26
N ALA A 191 -15.48 13.30 16.02
CA ALA A 191 -14.20 13.44 15.33
C ALA A 191 -14.16 14.83 14.69
N GLY A 192 -13.15 15.65 14.99
CA GLY A 192 -13.13 17.01 14.44
C GLY A 192 -12.06 17.97 14.95
N SER A 193 -11.06 17.53 15.72
CA SER A 193 -9.92 18.36 16.11
C SER A 193 -8.62 17.83 15.51
N GLU A 194 -7.70 18.72 15.17
CA GLU A 194 -6.36 18.37 14.66
C GLU A 194 -5.61 17.50 15.67
N ALA A 195 -5.60 17.90 16.94
CA ALA A 195 -5.02 17.10 18.03
C ALA A 195 -5.66 15.70 18.17
N GLY A 196 -6.96 15.57 17.88
CA GLY A 196 -7.63 14.27 17.84
C GLY A 196 -7.16 13.42 16.66
N ALA A 197 -6.92 14.03 15.51
CA ALA A 197 -6.41 13.36 14.31
C ALA A 197 -4.97 12.86 14.52
N GLU A 198 -4.09 13.67 15.12
CA GLU A 198 -2.72 13.27 15.47
C GLU A 198 -2.69 12.07 16.42
N ARG A 199 -3.49 12.10 17.49
CA ARG A 199 -3.58 10.98 18.45
C ARG A 199 -4.12 9.71 17.79
N ALA A 200 -5.12 9.85 16.91
CA ALA A 200 -5.65 8.73 16.16
C ALA A 200 -4.58 8.14 15.23
N ALA A 201 -3.83 8.99 14.52
CA ALA A 201 -2.70 8.62 13.67
C ALA A 201 -1.70 7.74 14.46
N ILE A 202 -1.24 8.20 15.63
CA ILE A 202 -0.31 7.45 16.50
C ILE A 202 -0.88 6.06 16.85
N ILE A 203 -2.14 5.98 17.28
CA ILE A 203 -2.76 4.70 17.64
C ILE A 203 -2.85 3.78 16.42
N TYR A 204 -3.24 4.30 15.25
CA TYR A 204 -3.31 3.50 14.04
C TYR A 204 -1.93 3.03 13.57
N SER A 205 -0.87 3.85 13.70
CA SER A 205 0.52 3.46 13.42
C SER A 205 0.93 2.26 14.29
N LEU A 206 0.63 2.30 15.59
CA LEU A 206 0.92 1.20 16.52
C LEU A 206 0.11 -0.06 16.19
N VAL A 207 -1.19 0.05 15.93
CA VAL A 207 -2.04 -1.08 15.53
C VAL A 207 -1.55 -1.71 14.23
N ALA A 208 -1.21 -0.87 13.23
CA ALA A 208 -0.70 -1.31 11.95
C ALA A 208 0.62 -2.04 12.09
N SER A 209 1.52 -1.51 12.92
CA SER A 209 2.82 -2.12 13.23
C SER A 209 2.66 -3.45 13.98
N CYS A 210 1.75 -3.55 14.95
CA CYS A 210 1.44 -4.83 15.61
C CYS A 210 1.00 -5.90 14.60
N LYS A 211 0.06 -5.55 13.72
CA LYS A 211 -0.42 -6.47 12.68
C LYS A 211 0.68 -6.88 11.70
N TRP A 212 1.59 -5.97 11.37
CA TRP A 212 2.74 -6.26 10.50
C TRP A 212 3.67 -7.32 11.11
N HIS A 213 3.90 -7.24 12.43
CA HIS A 213 4.73 -8.21 13.17
C HIS A 213 3.96 -9.44 13.68
N GLY A 214 2.68 -9.59 13.30
CA GLY A 214 1.86 -10.74 13.73
C GLY A 214 1.43 -10.70 15.20
N HIS A 215 1.51 -9.55 15.86
CA HIS A 215 1.07 -9.36 17.24
C HIS A 215 -0.43 -9.07 17.32
N ASP A 216 -1.09 -9.56 18.38
CA ASP A 216 -2.43 -9.09 18.76
C ASP A 216 -2.33 -7.66 19.31
N PRO A 217 -2.94 -6.65 18.65
CA PRO A 217 -2.88 -5.27 19.13
C PRO A 217 -3.44 -5.10 20.54
N PHE A 218 -4.46 -5.88 20.94
CA PHE A 218 -5.03 -5.76 22.27
C PHE A 218 -4.04 -6.23 23.35
N ALA A 219 -3.42 -7.39 23.15
CA ALA A 219 -2.36 -7.89 24.03
C ALA A 219 -1.19 -6.89 24.15
N TYR A 220 -0.77 -6.31 23.03
CA TYR A 220 0.27 -5.27 22.99
C TYR A 220 -0.11 -4.05 23.84
N PHE A 221 -1.27 -3.42 23.59
CA PHE A 221 -1.67 -2.23 24.35
C PHE A 221 -1.88 -2.53 25.83
N ASN A 222 -2.49 -3.67 26.17
CA ASN A 222 -2.71 -4.06 27.56
C ASN A 222 -1.40 -4.24 28.35
N ASP A 223 -0.34 -4.72 27.69
CA ASP A 223 0.98 -4.87 28.30
C ASP A 223 1.73 -3.53 28.35
N VAL A 224 1.83 -2.82 27.22
CA VAL A 224 2.58 -1.56 27.10
C VAL A 224 1.99 -0.47 27.99
N LEU A 225 0.67 -0.32 28.07
CA LEU A 225 0.04 0.71 28.91
C LEU A 225 0.28 0.48 30.42
N LYS A 226 0.54 -0.76 30.85
CA LYS A 226 0.91 -1.08 32.24
C LYS A 226 2.37 -0.74 32.52
N LYS A 227 3.23 -0.83 31.50
CA LYS A 227 4.67 -0.60 31.62
C LYS A 227 5.06 0.85 31.42
N VAL A 228 4.36 1.59 30.54
CA VAL A 228 4.81 2.90 30.04
C VAL A 228 5.11 3.94 31.14
N THR A 229 4.39 3.89 32.27
CA THR A 229 4.59 4.83 33.40
C THR A 229 5.78 4.46 34.30
N THR A 230 6.27 3.23 34.23
CA THR A 230 7.33 2.69 35.09
C THR A 230 8.56 2.21 34.31
N TRP A 231 8.47 2.14 32.97
CA TRP A 231 9.56 1.70 32.11
C TRP A 231 10.63 2.79 31.98
N PRO A 232 11.92 2.45 31.97
CA PRO A 232 12.98 3.43 31.76
C PRO A 232 12.81 4.14 30.41
N ALA A 233 12.82 5.48 30.41
CA ALA A 233 12.68 6.27 29.18
C ALA A 233 13.76 5.94 28.14
N SER A 234 14.98 5.58 28.59
CA SER A 234 16.08 5.15 27.72
C SER A 234 15.86 3.80 27.04
N LYS A 235 14.81 3.06 27.42
CA LYS A 235 14.45 1.74 26.87
C LYS A 235 13.05 1.72 26.27
N ILE A 236 12.50 2.88 25.91
CA ILE A 236 11.15 2.96 25.34
C ILE A 236 11.03 2.17 24.03
N ASP A 237 12.15 2.05 23.28
CA ASP A 237 12.22 1.30 22.04
C ASP A 237 11.94 -0.20 22.21
N ASP A 238 12.18 -0.76 23.41
CA ASP A 238 11.84 -2.16 23.74
C ASP A 238 10.32 -2.39 23.71
N LEU A 239 9.53 -1.32 23.91
CA LEU A 239 8.08 -1.37 23.88
C LEU A 239 7.51 -1.18 22.47
N LEU A 240 8.33 -0.88 21.46
CA LEU A 240 7.84 -0.75 20.08
C LEU A 240 7.37 -2.10 19.54
N PRO A 241 6.36 -2.15 18.66
CA PRO A 241 5.82 -3.41 18.15
C PRO A 241 6.86 -4.31 17.47
N ALA A 242 7.95 -3.76 16.95
CA ALA A 242 9.03 -4.54 16.31
C ALA A 242 9.91 -5.31 17.31
N ASN A 243 10.02 -4.80 18.55
CA ASN A 243 10.87 -5.35 19.60
C ASN A 243 10.03 -6.02 20.71
N TRP A 244 8.72 -5.82 20.68
CA TRP A 244 7.81 -6.32 21.70
C TRP A 244 7.70 -7.83 21.64
N THR A 245 7.92 -8.47 22.79
CA THR A 245 7.67 -9.89 22.98
C THR A 245 6.42 -10.05 23.84
N PRO A 246 5.42 -10.85 23.41
CA PRO A 246 4.22 -11.06 24.18
C PRO A 246 4.57 -11.66 25.54
N PRO A 247 3.99 -11.15 26.64
CA PRO A 247 4.17 -11.77 27.94
C PRO A 247 3.64 -13.22 27.87
N PRO A 248 4.25 -14.16 28.60
CA PRO A 248 3.74 -15.52 28.67
C PRO A 248 2.27 -15.47 29.06
N LYS A 249 1.43 -16.23 28.34
CA LYS A 249 -0.01 -16.27 28.63
C LYS A 249 -0.17 -16.55 30.11
N SER A 250 -0.74 -15.60 30.84
CA SER A 250 -1.22 -15.85 32.19
C SER A 250 -2.20 -17.00 32.09
N THR A 251 -1.86 -18.15 32.68
CA THR A 251 -2.85 -19.16 33.03
C THR A 251 -3.76 -18.48 34.04
N ALA A 252 -4.83 -17.86 33.58
CA ALA A 252 -5.88 -17.42 34.46
C ALA A 252 -6.26 -18.62 35.35
N PRO A 253 -6.38 -18.45 36.68
CA PRO A 253 -7.00 -19.47 37.49
C PRO A 253 -8.36 -19.74 36.85
N LYS A 254 -8.69 -21.01 36.58
CA LYS A 254 -10.04 -21.39 36.19
C LYS A 254 -10.98 -20.72 37.17
N LEU A 255 -11.91 -19.90 36.70
CA LEU A 255 -13.01 -19.45 37.56
C LEU A 255 -13.64 -20.71 38.12
N ASN A 256 -13.58 -20.88 39.44
CA ASN A 256 -14.36 -21.92 40.09
C ASN A 256 -15.83 -21.64 39.72
N PRO A 257 -16.59 -22.66 39.30
CA PRO A 257 -18.02 -22.50 39.10
C PRO A 257 -18.62 -21.96 40.41
N LEU A 258 -19.54 -21.01 40.28
CA LEU A 258 -20.31 -20.48 41.40
C LEU A 258 -20.94 -21.67 42.15
N PRO A 259 -20.88 -21.70 43.49
CA PRO A 259 -21.52 -22.77 44.24
C PRO A 259 -23.01 -22.80 43.88
N ASP A 260 -23.50 -23.98 43.51
CA ASP A 260 -24.91 -24.22 43.25
C ASP A 260 -25.73 -23.63 44.39
N GLN A 261 -26.60 -22.68 44.08
CA GLN A 261 -27.59 -22.22 45.02
C GLN A 261 -28.53 -23.39 45.29
N VAL A 262 -28.38 -23.95 46.50
CA VAL A 262 -29.22 -25.01 47.04
C VAL A 262 -30.67 -24.54 47.03
N ALA A 263 -31.55 -25.44 46.60
CA ALA A 263 -33.01 -25.32 46.49
C ALA A 263 -33.70 -24.74 47.73
#